data_AF-A0AAX3BE30-F1
#
_entry.id   AF-A0AAX3BE30-F1
#
_cell.length_a   1.000
_cell.length_b   1.000
_cell.length_c   1.000
_cell.angle_alpha   90.00
_cell.angle_beta   90.00
_cell.angle_gamma   90.00
#
_symmetry.space_group_name_H-M   'P 1'
#
loop_
_entity.id
_entity.type
_entity.pdbx_description
1 polymer ?
#
loop_
_entity_poly.entity_id
_entity_poly.type
_entity_poly.pdbx_seq_one_letter_code
_entity_poly.pdbx_strand_id
1 'polypeptide(L)'
;MVHGLYFDWDILFTKSIGKIYYRRRREMKYILLVLFLFGCEIGYSLKIYIDGSNELHYNQPIVFGEDGNIMKYSIFNLLDGNPKTTLALNKKNITSMATNEYFRIVFKENIKIDQLVFYNGFQRDEERFKKNNRAKEIKVYVRVVSNIITKGNREGIYKSNTFTTNLILEDSWNKQVIPVGEVVGNTFIFHIFSTYPGTHYNDTCISEIEFWYKGEKYEIANLEEAKREYLRRYIEEMRKGSKGLYNSELSTLSEENYEKLMKAVGWEVEKDREKRTFVVEFAENGEIILEWAMKDSEDLRKHPRGVAGYWKIDENGSLWIKIGNNPWKKELLDYYMTFKGTDLEGLVLSDWDECGESCEGEE
;
A
#
# COMPACT_ATOMS: atom_id res chain seq x y z
N MET A 1 8.11 -1.11 -101.12
CA MET A 1 7.85 0.16 -100.43
C MET A 1 7.09 -0.19 -99.15
N VAL A 2 7.79 -0.28 -98.01
CA VAL A 2 7.21 -0.73 -96.73
C VAL A 2 7.08 0.50 -95.84
N HIS A 3 5.86 0.85 -95.46
CA HIS A 3 5.56 1.87 -94.46
C HIS A 3 5.24 1.17 -93.13
N GLY A 4 6.08 1.42 -92.13
CA GLY A 4 5.88 0.97 -90.75
C GLY A 4 4.93 1.90 -90.00
N LEU A 5 3.82 1.35 -89.52
CA LEU A 5 2.94 1.96 -88.54
C LEU A 5 3.53 1.71 -87.14
N TYR A 6 4.12 2.73 -86.54
CA TYR A 6 4.38 2.75 -85.10
C TYR A 6 3.06 3.04 -84.38
N PHE A 7 2.48 2.01 -83.77
CA PHE A 7 1.40 2.16 -82.80
C PHE A 7 2.01 2.59 -81.46
N ASP A 8 1.65 3.78 -81.00
CA ASP A 8 2.08 4.35 -79.72
C ASP A 8 1.24 3.75 -78.58
N TRP A 9 1.71 2.60 -78.06
CA TRP A 9 1.06 1.85 -76.98
C TRP A 9 1.22 2.51 -75.59
N ASP A 10 2.15 3.46 -75.43
CA ASP A 10 2.48 4.07 -74.13
C ASP A 10 1.41 5.06 -73.63
N ILE A 11 0.63 5.64 -74.54
CA ILE A 11 -0.41 6.64 -74.21
C ILE A 11 -1.70 5.99 -73.69
N LEU A 12 -1.98 4.73 -74.06
CA LEU A 12 -3.20 4.00 -73.63
C LEU A 12 -3.02 3.25 -72.31
N PHE A 13 -1.78 2.87 -71.96
CA PHE A 13 -1.49 2.15 -70.72
C PHE A 13 -1.51 3.08 -69.48
N THR A 14 -1.06 4.33 -69.62
CA THR A 14 -0.91 5.27 -68.50
C THR A 14 -2.24 5.84 -67.99
N LYS A 15 -3.25 6.06 -68.85
CA LYS A 15 -4.57 6.57 -68.42
C LYS A 15 -5.46 5.51 -67.74
N SER A 16 -5.30 4.25 -68.12
CA SER A 16 -6.15 3.14 -67.63
C SER A 16 -5.64 2.59 -66.29
N ILE A 17 -4.32 2.43 -66.14
CA ILE A 17 -3.69 1.95 -64.90
C ILE A 17 -3.79 3.01 -63.78
N GLY A 18 -3.67 4.30 -64.11
CA GLY A 18 -3.79 5.38 -63.14
C GLY A 18 -5.14 5.41 -62.42
N LYS A 19 -6.26 5.18 -63.13
CA LYS A 19 -7.61 5.12 -62.53
C LYS A 19 -7.79 3.91 -61.62
N ILE A 20 -7.27 2.74 -62.01
CA ILE A 20 -7.33 1.52 -61.18
C ILE A 20 -6.49 1.69 -59.92
N TYR A 21 -5.30 2.26 -60.03
CA TYR A 21 -4.42 2.55 -58.90
C TYR A 21 -5.03 3.56 -57.92
N TYR A 22 -5.64 4.64 -58.44
CA TYR A 22 -6.28 5.65 -57.59
C TYR A 22 -7.51 5.11 -56.86
N ARG A 23 -8.31 4.26 -57.52
CA ARG A 23 -9.45 3.58 -56.91
C ARG A 23 -9.02 2.63 -55.79
N ARG A 24 -8.02 1.78 -56.04
CA ARG A 24 -7.46 0.87 -55.02
C ARG A 24 -6.82 1.62 -53.84
N ARG A 25 -6.16 2.75 -54.08
CA ARG A 25 -5.62 3.60 -53.01
C ARG A 25 -6.71 4.22 -52.15
N ARG A 26 -7.86 4.57 -52.73
CA ARG A 26 -9.01 5.09 -51.99
C ARG A 26 -9.69 3.99 -51.18
N GLU A 27 -9.87 2.81 -51.76
CA GLU A 27 -10.42 1.63 -51.08
C GLU A 27 -9.52 1.15 -49.92
N MET A 28 -8.20 1.12 -50.09
CA MET A 28 -7.26 0.82 -48.98
C MET A 28 -7.33 1.83 -47.84
N LYS A 29 -7.51 3.13 -48.14
CA LYS A 29 -7.68 4.15 -47.09
C LYS A 29 -8.94 3.90 -46.25
N TYR A 30 -10.04 3.49 -46.88
CA TYR A 30 -11.26 3.14 -46.15
C TYR A 30 -11.08 1.86 -45.32
N ILE A 31 -10.42 0.83 -45.85
CA ILE A 31 -10.12 -0.39 -45.08
C ILE A 31 -9.23 -0.06 -43.87
N LEU A 32 -8.17 0.74 -44.04
CA LEU A 32 -7.32 1.17 -42.94
C LEU A 32 -8.06 2.05 -41.92
N LEU A 33 -8.97 2.92 -42.37
CA LEU A 33 -9.80 3.73 -41.46
C LEU A 33 -10.75 2.84 -40.66
N VAL A 34 -11.39 1.86 -41.31
CA VAL A 34 -12.27 0.90 -40.62
C VAL A 34 -11.46 0.04 -39.65
N LEU A 35 -10.29 -0.48 -40.04
CA LEU A 35 -9.41 -1.22 -39.13
C LEU A 35 -8.88 -0.35 -37.98
N PHE A 36 -8.64 0.95 -38.21
CA PHE A 36 -8.25 1.89 -37.17
C PHE A 36 -9.41 2.17 -36.20
N LEU A 37 -10.62 2.37 -36.72
CA LEU A 37 -11.82 2.58 -35.89
C LEU A 37 -12.17 1.33 -35.09
N PHE A 38 -12.11 0.13 -35.69
CA PHE A 38 -12.26 -1.14 -34.97
C PHE A 38 -11.10 -1.36 -33.99
N GLY A 39 -9.86 -1.01 -34.36
CA GLY A 39 -8.70 -1.06 -33.47
C GLY A 39 -8.79 -0.12 -32.27
N CYS A 40 -9.45 1.04 -32.44
CA CYS A 40 -9.71 1.99 -31.37
C CYS A 40 -10.87 1.57 -30.45
N GLU A 41 -11.84 0.78 -30.93
CA GLU A 41 -12.89 0.21 -30.07
C GLU A 41 -12.42 -1.03 -29.30
N ILE A 42 -11.35 -1.70 -29.73
CA ILE A 42 -10.76 -2.83 -29.02
C ILE A 42 -9.96 -2.31 -27.82
N GLY A 43 -10.64 -2.19 -26.68
CA GLY A 43 -9.99 -2.36 -25.37
C GLY A 43 -9.78 -1.10 -24.53
N TYR A 44 -10.75 -0.19 -24.47
CA TYR A 44 -10.82 0.70 -23.31
C TYR A 44 -11.27 -0.11 -22.10
N SER A 45 -10.35 -0.86 -21.50
CA SER A 45 -10.57 -1.40 -20.16
C SER A 45 -10.85 -0.22 -19.22
N LEU A 46 -11.98 -0.24 -18.53
CA LEU A 46 -12.28 0.79 -17.53
C LEU A 46 -11.26 0.66 -16.40
N LYS A 47 -10.30 1.60 -16.31
CA LYS A 47 -9.28 1.56 -15.27
C LYS A 47 -9.73 2.36 -14.06
N ILE A 48 -9.55 1.80 -12.87
CA ILE A 48 -9.78 2.50 -11.61
C ILE A 48 -8.57 2.39 -10.69
N TYR A 49 -8.48 3.35 -9.78
CA TYR A 49 -7.37 3.50 -8.87
C TYR A 49 -7.88 3.35 -7.45
N ILE A 50 -7.28 2.43 -6.71
CA ILE A 50 -7.53 2.27 -5.27
C ILE A 50 -6.84 3.43 -4.56
N ASP A 51 -7.57 4.04 -3.61
CA ASP A 51 -6.94 4.90 -2.63
C ASP A 51 -6.20 4.03 -1.62
N GLY A 52 -4.86 4.09 -1.64
CA GLY A 52 -4.00 3.42 -0.66
C GLY A 52 -4.29 3.86 0.78
N SER A 53 -5.09 4.92 0.95
CA SER A 53 -5.60 5.35 2.24
C SER A 53 -6.66 4.42 2.86
N ASN A 54 -7.08 3.36 2.15
CA ASN A 54 -8.02 2.35 2.62
C ASN A 54 -7.84 2.07 4.11
N GLU A 55 -8.80 2.57 4.89
CA GLU A 55 -8.92 2.23 6.29
C GLU A 55 -9.34 0.76 6.34
N LEU A 56 -8.35 -0.14 6.39
CA LEU A 56 -8.60 -1.36 7.11
C LEU A 56 -9.06 -0.94 8.50
N HIS A 57 -10.21 -1.46 8.91
CA HIS A 57 -10.63 -1.30 10.29
C HIS A 57 -9.45 -1.69 11.18
N TYR A 58 -9.32 -1.00 12.32
CA TYR A 58 -8.18 -1.03 13.24
C TYR A 58 -7.70 -2.43 13.70
N ASN A 59 -8.31 -3.51 13.24
CA ASN A 59 -8.23 -4.82 13.83
C ASN A 59 -7.94 -5.95 12.80
N GLN A 60 -7.57 -5.63 11.56
CA GLN A 60 -6.94 -6.62 10.68
C GLN A 60 -5.42 -6.57 10.89
N PRO A 61 -4.85 -7.45 11.73
CA PRO A 61 -3.41 -7.52 11.90
C PRO A 61 -2.75 -7.90 10.57
N ILE A 62 -1.57 -7.35 10.32
CA ILE A 62 -0.69 -7.85 9.26
C ILE A 62 -0.31 -9.28 9.63
N VAL A 63 -0.73 -10.25 8.81
CA VAL A 63 -0.42 -11.66 9.02
C VAL A 63 0.77 -12.02 8.16
N PHE A 64 1.89 -12.35 8.81
CA PHE A 64 3.07 -12.89 8.15
C PHE A 64 2.79 -14.33 7.76
N GLY A 65 2.63 -14.57 6.46
CA GLY A 65 2.63 -15.93 5.93
C GLY A 65 3.98 -16.61 6.13
N GLU A 66 3.99 -17.95 6.20
CA GLU A 66 5.21 -18.77 6.20
C GLU A 66 6.10 -18.48 4.97
N ASP A 67 5.50 -18.02 3.87
CA ASP A 67 6.14 -17.58 2.63
C ASP A 67 6.72 -16.15 2.71
N GLY A 68 6.62 -15.48 3.86
CA GLY A 68 7.02 -14.09 4.04
C GLY A 68 6.04 -13.08 3.44
N ASN A 69 4.88 -13.53 2.93
CA ASN A 69 3.85 -12.61 2.44
C ASN A 69 3.12 -11.95 3.62
N ILE A 70 3.43 -10.69 3.87
CA ILE A 70 2.85 -9.89 4.96
C ILE A 70 1.39 -9.49 4.68
N MET A 71 0.95 -9.59 3.42
CA MET A 71 -0.40 -9.22 2.96
C MET A 71 -1.27 -10.45 2.66
N LYS A 72 -0.90 -11.63 3.18
CA LYS A 72 -1.48 -12.94 2.83
C LYS A 72 -3.00 -13.00 2.94
N TYR A 73 -3.60 -12.29 3.90
CA TYR A 73 -5.06 -12.23 4.10
C TYR A 73 -5.63 -10.81 4.01
N SER A 74 -4.93 -9.93 3.31
CA SER A 74 -5.28 -8.51 3.23
C SER A 74 -6.49 -8.27 2.33
N ILE A 75 -7.12 -7.09 2.49
CA ILE A 75 -8.21 -6.63 1.62
C ILE A 75 -7.81 -6.50 0.16
N PHE A 76 -6.53 -6.31 -0.15
CA PHE A 76 -6.04 -6.19 -1.52
C PHE A 76 -6.17 -7.49 -2.31
N ASN A 77 -6.25 -8.63 -1.63
CA ASN A 77 -6.52 -9.91 -2.27
C ASN A 77 -7.92 -9.94 -2.90
N LEU A 78 -8.86 -9.11 -2.45
CA LEU A 78 -10.18 -9.00 -3.08
C LEU A 78 -10.14 -8.40 -4.49
N LEU A 79 -9.00 -7.86 -4.92
CA LEU A 79 -8.86 -6.97 -6.08
C LEU A 79 -7.64 -7.33 -6.94
N ASP A 80 -7.04 -8.50 -6.72
CA ASP A 80 -5.80 -8.92 -7.39
C ASP A 80 -6.03 -9.79 -8.64
N GLY A 81 -7.29 -10.10 -8.95
CA GLY A 81 -7.69 -10.94 -10.08
C GLY A 81 -7.36 -12.41 -9.86
N ASN A 82 -7.02 -12.83 -8.64
CA ASN A 82 -6.57 -14.18 -8.32
C ASN A 82 -7.44 -14.79 -7.21
N PRO A 83 -8.45 -15.62 -7.55
CA PRO A 83 -9.33 -16.24 -6.55
C PRO A 83 -8.61 -17.24 -5.62
N LYS A 84 -7.31 -17.54 -5.85
CA LYS A 84 -6.50 -18.36 -4.94
C LYS A 84 -5.93 -17.56 -3.76
N THR A 85 -6.05 -16.24 -3.76
CA THR A 85 -5.81 -15.40 -2.57
C THR A 85 -7.16 -15.11 -1.90
N THR A 86 -7.14 -14.59 -0.67
CA THR A 86 -8.39 -14.28 0.04
C THR A 86 -8.19 -13.17 1.05
N LEU A 87 -9.23 -12.36 1.27
CA LEU A 87 -9.42 -11.67 2.54
C LEU A 87 -9.90 -12.69 3.58
N ALA A 88 -9.38 -12.63 4.80
CA ALA A 88 -9.91 -13.40 5.94
C ALA A 88 -10.23 -12.46 7.10
N LEU A 89 -11.50 -12.44 7.54
CA LEU A 89 -12.00 -11.60 8.62
C LEU A 89 -12.16 -12.44 9.88
N ASN A 90 -11.49 -12.04 10.96
CA ASN A 90 -11.53 -12.76 12.23
C ASN A 90 -12.60 -12.17 13.18
N LYS A 91 -13.58 -12.98 13.57
CA LYS A 91 -14.64 -12.61 14.54
C LYS A 91 -14.12 -12.10 15.88
N LYS A 92 -12.97 -12.59 16.34
CA LYS A 92 -12.48 -12.34 17.70
C LYS A 92 -12.04 -10.89 17.94
N ASN A 93 -11.69 -10.16 16.88
CA ASN A 93 -11.20 -8.79 17.03
C ASN A 93 -12.32 -7.74 16.93
N ILE A 94 -13.59 -8.13 17.00
CA ILE A 94 -14.70 -7.20 16.98
C ILE A 94 -15.06 -6.84 18.43
N THR A 95 -14.50 -5.74 18.92
CA THR A 95 -14.80 -5.19 20.25
C THR A 95 -16.24 -4.66 20.29
N SER A 96 -17.14 -5.48 20.82
CA SER A 96 -18.44 -5.24 21.52
C SER A 96 -19.45 -4.17 21.07
N MET A 97 -19.16 -3.24 20.15
CA MET A 97 -20.11 -2.21 19.69
C MET A 97 -20.42 -2.27 18.18
N ALA A 98 -19.52 -2.83 17.36
CA ALA A 98 -19.84 -3.18 15.98
C ALA A 98 -20.36 -4.62 15.97
N THR A 99 -21.63 -4.88 15.70
CA THR A 99 -22.18 -6.25 15.82
C THR A 99 -21.74 -7.19 14.69
N ASN A 100 -21.15 -6.65 13.61
CA ASN A 100 -20.93 -7.36 12.36
C ASN A 100 -19.53 -7.11 11.79
N GLU A 101 -18.94 -8.13 11.17
CA GLU A 101 -17.71 -8.01 10.36
C GLU A 101 -17.95 -7.04 9.20
N TYR A 102 -16.97 -6.20 8.89
CA TYR A 102 -17.04 -5.37 7.69
C TYR A 102 -15.67 -5.03 7.14
N PHE A 103 -15.64 -4.64 5.86
CA PHE A 103 -14.45 -4.10 5.19
C PHE A 103 -14.85 -2.95 4.27
N ARG A 104 -13.87 -2.12 3.91
CA ARG A 104 -14.09 -0.88 3.14
C ARG A 104 -13.09 -0.80 1.99
N ILE A 105 -13.60 -0.56 0.79
CA ILE A 105 -12.80 -0.29 -0.42
C ILE A 105 -13.06 1.15 -0.83
N VAL A 106 -12.00 1.93 -0.99
CA VAL A 106 -12.02 3.33 -1.42
C VAL A 106 -11.24 3.46 -2.73
N PHE A 107 -11.86 4.10 -3.71
CA PHE A 107 -11.25 4.48 -4.97
C PHE A 107 -10.87 5.95 -4.97
N LYS A 108 -9.81 6.32 -5.70
CA LYS A 108 -9.37 7.71 -5.85
C LYS A 108 -10.45 8.59 -6.51
N GLU A 109 -11.28 7.99 -7.35
CA GLU A 109 -12.33 8.66 -8.14
C GLU A 109 -13.69 8.00 -7.91
N ASN A 110 -14.77 8.74 -8.19
CA ASN A 110 -16.11 8.16 -8.22
C ASN A 110 -16.23 7.23 -9.43
N ILE A 111 -16.61 5.98 -9.16
CA ILE A 111 -16.89 5.00 -10.19
C ILE A 111 -18.39 4.79 -10.30
N LYS A 112 -18.83 4.33 -11.46
CA LYS A 112 -20.22 4.00 -11.71
C LYS A 112 -20.33 2.50 -11.88
N ILE A 113 -21.22 1.83 -11.18
CA ILE A 113 -21.40 0.38 -11.29
C ILE A 113 -22.87 0.04 -11.48
N ASP A 114 -23.15 -1.10 -12.08
CA ASP A 114 -24.48 -1.70 -12.12
C ASP A 114 -24.50 -3.15 -11.63
N GLN A 115 -23.31 -3.73 -11.42
CA GLN A 115 -23.12 -5.12 -11.05
C GLN A 115 -21.88 -5.29 -10.16
N LEU A 116 -22.00 -6.19 -9.18
CA LEU A 116 -20.88 -6.72 -8.40
C LEU A 116 -20.74 -8.21 -8.69
N VAL A 117 -19.50 -8.71 -8.75
CA VAL A 117 -19.24 -10.14 -8.87
C VAL A 117 -18.43 -10.59 -7.66
N PHE A 118 -18.88 -11.65 -6.99
CA PHE A 118 -18.24 -12.18 -5.78
C PHE A 118 -17.69 -13.58 -6.03
N TYR A 119 -16.48 -13.83 -5.52
CA TYR A 119 -15.90 -15.15 -5.35
C TYR A 119 -15.88 -15.45 -3.85
N ASN A 120 -16.99 -16.01 -3.37
CA ASN A 120 -17.23 -16.22 -1.95
C ASN A 120 -16.34 -17.34 -1.38
N GLY A 121 -16.01 -17.28 -0.09
CA GLY A 121 -15.12 -18.24 0.57
C GLY A 121 -13.65 -18.09 0.15
N PHE A 122 -12.81 -19.06 0.54
CA PHE A 122 -11.39 -19.13 0.14
C PHE A 122 -11.23 -20.06 -1.06
N GLN A 123 -11.09 -19.51 -2.26
CA GLN A 123 -11.18 -20.22 -3.54
C GLN A 123 -9.87 -20.82 -4.06
N ARG A 124 -8.97 -21.19 -3.15
CA ARG A 124 -7.73 -21.90 -3.49
C ARG A 124 -8.00 -23.34 -3.96
N ASP A 125 -8.81 -24.06 -3.19
CA ASP A 125 -9.30 -25.41 -3.45
C ASP A 125 -10.60 -25.68 -2.67
N GLU A 126 -11.39 -26.66 -3.10
CA GLU A 126 -12.72 -26.95 -2.55
C GLU A 126 -12.67 -27.31 -1.04
N GLU A 127 -11.56 -27.92 -0.60
CA GLU A 127 -11.36 -28.25 0.80
C GLU A 127 -11.26 -26.97 1.65
N ARG A 128 -10.47 -25.98 1.20
CA ARG A 128 -10.33 -24.67 1.84
C ARG A 128 -11.63 -23.87 1.80
N PHE A 129 -12.46 -24.02 0.77
CA PHE A 129 -13.81 -23.44 0.74
C PHE A 129 -14.63 -23.82 1.97
N LYS A 130 -14.71 -25.12 2.22
CA LYS A 130 -15.60 -25.71 3.22
C LYS A 130 -15.02 -25.55 4.61
N LYS A 131 -13.70 -25.46 4.75
CA LYS A 131 -13.03 -25.22 6.03
C LYS A 131 -13.27 -23.83 6.62
N ASN A 132 -13.49 -22.79 5.81
CA ASN A 132 -13.66 -21.41 6.29
C ASN A 132 -15.13 -20.97 6.30
N ASN A 133 -15.46 -19.95 7.09
CA ASN A 133 -16.78 -19.32 7.00
C ASN A 133 -16.89 -18.58 5.66
N ARG A 134 -18.10 -18.55 5.10
CA ARG A 134 -18.41 -17.93 3.80
C ARG A 134 -19.50 -16.90 4.02
N ALA A 135 -19.41 -15.73 3.42
CA ALA A 135 -20.41 -14.68 3.64
C ALA A 135 -21.77 -15.13 3.08
N LYS A 136 -22.86 -14.87 3.79
CA LYS A 136 -24.22 -15.22 3.37
C LYS A 136 -25.05 -13.97 3.12
N GLU A 137 -25.19 -13.12 4.14
CA GLU A 137 -25.92 -11.84 4.02
C GLU A 137 -24.94 -10.68 4.12
N ILE A 138 -24.84 -9.89 3.05
CA ILE A 138 -23.97 -8.72 2.98
C ILE A 138 -24.83 -7.47 2.75
N LYS A 139 -24.60 -6.42 3.53
CA LYS A 139 -25.14 -5.09 3.23
C LYS A 139 -24.04 -4.21 2.68
N VAL A 140 -24.26 -3.66 1.50
CA VAL A 140 -23.31 -2.77 0.83
C VAL A 140 -23.81 -1.34 0.95
N TYR A 141 -22.95 -0.48 1.49
CA TYR A 141 -23.14 0.96 1.48
C TYR A 141 -22.19 1.59 0.47
N VAL A 142 -22.72 2.37 -0.45
CA VAL A 142 -21.93 3.12 -1.43
C VAL A 142 -22.05 4.59 -1.13
N ARG A 143 -20.91 5.26 -0.94
CA ARG A 143 -20.83 6.69 -0.63
C ARG A 143 -20.01 7.41 -1.68
N VAL A 144 -20.44 8.63 -1.99
CA VAL A 144 -19.62 9.64 -2.66
C VAL A 144 -18.91 10.43 -1.58
N VAL A 145 -17.60 10.25 -1.46
CA VAL A 145 -16.74 11.02 -0.55
C VAL A 145 -15.91 11.98 -1.40
N SER A 146 -16.35 13.22 -1.51
CA SER A 146 -15.54 14.29 -2.09
C SER A 146 -14.59 14.80 -1.01
N ASN A 147 -13.30 14.49 -1.12
CA ASN A 147 -12.26 15.15 -0.32
C ASN A 147 -12.08 16.59 -0.85
N ILE A 148 -13.03 17.47 -0.56
CA ILE A 148 -12.84 18.90 -0.79
C ILE A 148 -11.95 19.38 0.36
N ILE A 149 -10.64 19.33 0.15
CA ILE A 149 -9.68 20.03 1.01
C ILE A 149 -9.83 21.52 0.69
N THR A 150 -10.76 22.20 1.34
CA THR A 150 -10.75 23.66 1.37
C THR A 150 -9.49 24.09 2.13
N LYS A 151 -8.59 24.81 1.44
CA LYS A 151 -7.35 25.36 1.99
C LYS A 151 -7.60 25.93 3.39
N GLY A 152 -7.09 25.25 4.42
CA GLY A 152 -7.01 25.77 5.78
C GLY A 152 -7.91 25.13 6.84
N ASN A 153 -8.99 24.42 6.49
CA ASN A 153 -9.83 23.72 7.48
C ASN A 153 -10.20 22.32 6.99
N ARG A 154 -9.79 21.28 7.75
CA ARG A 154 -10.15 19.86 7.55
C ARG A 154 -11.60 19.55 7.93
N GLU A 155 -12.52 20.51 7.84
CA GLU A 155 -13.95 20.24 7.97
C GLU A 155 -14.49 19.77 6.61
N GLY A 156 -14.19 18.52 6.27
CA GLY A 156 -14.81 17.87 5.12
C GLY A 156 -16.32 17.82 5.32
N ILE A 157 -17.08 18.61 4.57
CA ILE A 157 -18.55 18.48 4.53
C ILE A 157 -18.88 17.19 3.77
N TYR A 158 -19.19 16.13 4.53
CA TYR A 158 -19.65 14.86 3.99
C TYR A 158 -21.10 15.00 3.49
N LYS A 159 -21.32 15.52 2.28
CA LYS A 159 -22.59 15.27 1.57
C LYS A 159 -22.53 13.86 0.97
N SER A 160 -22.74 12.85 1.80
CA SER A 160 -22.80 11.46 1.33
C SER A 160 -24.20 11.13 0.86
N ASN A 161 -24.44 11.16 -0.46
CA ASN A 161 -25.49 10.30 -1.01
C ASN A 161 -25.06 8.87 -0.70
N THR A 162 -25.85 8.19 0.14
CA THR A 162 -25.57 6.80 0.53
C THR A 162 -26.56 5.90 -0.18
N PHE A 163 -26.10 5.16 -1.17
CA PHE A 163 -26.85 4.03 -1.71
C PHE A 163 -26.65 2.83 -0.79
N THR A 164 -27.70 2.03 -0.59
CA THR A 164 -27.66 0.85 0.27
C THR A 164 -28.38 -0.29 -0.41
N THR A 165 -27.76 -1.47 -0.44
CA THR A 165 -28.39 -2.70 -0.93
C THR A 165 -28.05 -3.88 -0.03
N ASN A 166 -28.99 -4.82 0.11
CA ASN A 166 -28.77 -6.09 0.80
C ASN A 166 -28.56 -7.18 -0.26
N LEU A 167 -27.46 -7.91 -0.14
CA LEU A 167 -27.06 -9.00 -1.03
C LEU A 167 -27.15 -10.31 -0.25
N ILE A 168 -27.70 -11.33 -0.91
CA ILE A 168 -27.69 -12.71 -0.41
C ILE A 168 -26.77 -13.50 -1.33
N LEU A 169 -25.65 -13.96 -0.79
CA LEU A 169 -24.74 -14.87 -1.48
C LEU A 169 -25.17 -16.31 -1.26
N GLU A 170 -25.04 -17.13 -2.29
CA GLU A 170 -25.21 -18.57 -2.22
C GLU A 170 -23.95 -19.24 -1.62
N ASP A 171 -24.11 -20.42 -1.00
CA ASP A 171 -22.98 -21.28 -0.58
C ASP A 171 -22.40 -22.03 -1.79
N SER A 172 -21.85 -21.26 -2.73
CA SER A 172 -21.34 -21.75 -4.01
C SER A 172 -19.87 -21.42 -4.19
N TRP A 173 -19.13 -22.40 -4.72
CA TRP A 173 -17.73 -22.27 -5.14
C TRP A 173 -17.57 -21.36 -6.37
N ASN A 174 -18.62 -21.23 -7.18
CA ASN A 174 -18.55 -20.46 -8.42
C ASN A 174 -18.69 -18.96 -8.14
N LYS A 175 -18.23 -18.14 -9.09
CA LYS A 175 -18.47 -16.70 -9.07
C LYS A 175 -19.97 -16.40 -9.09
N GLN A 176 -20.38 -15.39 -8.35
CA GLN A 176 -21.78 -14.97 -8.22
C GLN A 176 -21.92 -13.56 -8.75
N VAL A 177 -22.79 -13.40 -9.73
CA VAL A 177 -23.05 -12.12 -10.40
C VAL A 177 -24.29 -11.49 -9.80
N ILE A 178 -24.16 -10.32 -9.19
CA ILE A 178 -25.24 -9.67 -8.44
C ILE A 178 -25.53 -8.29 -9.03
N PRO A 179 -26.72 -8.10 -9.64
CA PRO A 179 -27.12 -6.78 -10.10
C PRO A 179 -27.39 -5.88 -8.89
N VAL A 180 -26.81 -4.68 -8.90
CA VAL A 180 -27.00 -3.68 -7.84
C VAL A 180 -27.75 -2.43 -8.31
N GLY A 181 -28.08 -2.37 -9.61
CA GLY A 181 -28.63 -1.17 -10.23
C GLY A 181 -27.58 -0.09 -10.39
N GLU A 182 -27.91 0.95 -11.15
CA GLU A 182 -26.95 2.01 -11.47
C GLU A 182 -26.62 2.88 -10.24
N VAL A 183 -25.37 2.80 -9.78
CA VAL A 183 -24.89 3.49 -8.57
C VAL A 183 -23.57 4.20 -8.86
N VAL A 184 -23.38 5.37 -8.26
CA VAL A 184 -22.14 6.15 -8.35
C VAL A 184 -21.55 6.35 -6.95
N GLY A 185 -20.27 6.07 -6.79
CA GLY A 185 -19.54 6.33 -5.55
C GLY A 185 -18.07 5.93 -5.62
N ASN A 186 -17.30 6.35 -4.64
CA ASN A 186 -15.89 6.00 -4.50
C ASN A 186 -15.60 5.19 -3.23
N THR A 187 -16.54 5.12 -2.29
CA THR A 187 -16.38 4.35 -1.05
C THR A 187 -17.44 3.26 -0.96
N PHE A 188 -17.00 2.02 -0.88
CA PHE A 188 -17.83 0.82 -0.75
C PHE A 188 -17.57 0.16 0.60
N ILE A 189 -18.60 0.05 1.43
CA ILE A 189 -18.52 -0.55 2.77
C ILE A 189 -19.40 -1.80 2.78
N PHE A 190 -18.79 -2.95 3.08
CA PHE A 190 -19.43 -4.26 3.02
C PHE A 190 -19.58 -4.79 4.44
N HIS A 191 -20.80 -4.81 4.97
CA HIS A 191 -21.10 -5.41 6.28
C HIS A 191 -21.62 -6.83 6.10
N ILE A 192 -20.98 -7.80 6.75
CA ILE A 192 -21.38 -9.21 6.74
C ILE A 192 -22.26 -9.48 7.97
N PHE A 193 -23.54 -9.73 7.74
CA PHE A 193 -24.55 -9.96 8.78
C PHE A 193 -24.65 -11.43 9.19
N SER A 194 -24.44 -12.34 8.24
CA SER A 194 -24.48 -13.77 8.50
C SER A 194 -23.52 -14.52 7.59
N THR A 195 -23.14 -15.73 8.01
CA THR A 195 -22.16 -16.57 7.33
C THR A 195 -22.67 -18.01 7.24
N TYR A 196 -22.33 -18.70 6.16
CA TYR A 196 -22.35 -20.16 6.15
C TYR A 196 -21.17 -20.68 6.99
N PRO A 197 -21.40 -21.58 7.96
CA PRO A 197 -20.34 -22.06 8.82
C PRO A 197 -19.31 -22.90 8.04
N GLY A 198 -18.04 -22.67 8.35
CA GLY A 198 -16.93 -23.53 7.98
C GLY A 198 -16.85 -24.76 8.86
N THR A 199 -16.10 -25.77 8.41
CA THR A 199 -15.89 -27.00 9.17
C THR A 199 -14.73 -26.91 10.16
N HIS A 200 -13.88 -25.86 10.08
CA HIS A 200 -12.65 -25.80 10.88
C HIS A 200 -12.25 -24.40 11.34
N TYR A 201 -12.13 -23.44 10.41
CA TYR A 201 -11.73 -22.07 10.71
C TYR A 201 -12.95 -21.17 10.94
N ASN A 202 -12.82 -20.24 11.91
CA ASN A 202 -13.88 -19.29 12.24
C ASN A 202 -13.80 -17.99 11.43
N ASP A 203 -12.76 -17.83 10.62
CA ASP A 203 -12.56 -16.67 9.77
C ASP A 203 -13.54 -16.69 8.60
N THR A 204 -14.14 -15.54 8.31
CA THR A 204 -14.96 -15.35 7.12
C THR A 204 -14.09 -14.96 5.95
N CYS A 205 -14.13 -15.76 4.89
CA CYS A 205 -13.30 -15.56 3.71
C CYS A 205 -14.11 -15.08 2.51
N ILE A 206 -13.52 -14.15 1.76
CA ILE A 206 -13.96 -13.71 0.42
C ILE A 206 -12.70 -13.62 -0.43
N SER A 207 -12.70 -14.28 -1.59
CA SER A 207 -11.51 -14.36 -2.43
C SER A 207 -11.36 -13.15 -3.34
N GLU A 208 -12.44 -12.72 -4.00
CA GLU A 208 -12.37 -11.67 -5.01
C GLU A 208 -13.71 -10.93 -5.10
N ILE A 209 -13.66 -9.64 -5.40
CA ILE A 209 -14.80 -8.79 -5.74
C ILE A 209 -14.48 -8.01 -7.00
N GLU A 210 -15.33 -8.15 -8.01
CA GLU A 210 -15.22 -7.37 -9.24
C GLU A 210 -16.32 -6.32 -9.31
N PHE A 211 -15.95 -5.15 -9.83
CA PHE A 211 -16.84 -4.03 -10.09
C PHE A 211 -17.11 -3.97 -11.59
N TRP A 212 -18.38 -3.91 -11.99
CA TRP A 212 -18.78 -3.93 -13.40
C TRP A 212 -19.74 -2.78 -13.72
N TYR A 213 -19.68 -2.30 -14.96
CA TYR A 213 -20.60 -1.31 -15.50
C TYR A 213 -20.89 -1.59 -16.98
N LYS A 214 -22.17 -1.72 -17.33
CA LYS A 214 -22.64 -1.95 -18.70
C LYS A 214 -21.95 -3.12 -19.41
N GLY A 215 -21.66 -4.18 -18.65
CA GLY A 215 -21.03 -5.39 -19.17
C GLY A 215 -19.50 -5.32 -19.27
N GLU A 216 -18.87 -4.26 -18.78
CA GLU A 216 -17.41 -4.11 -18.73
C GLU A 216 -16.88 -4.18 -17.29
N LYS A 217 -15.82 -4.95 -17.08
CA LYS A 217 -15.11 -5.06 -15.79
C LYS A 217 -14.18 -3.87 -15.60
N TYR A 218 -14.16 -3.33 -14.39
CA TYR A 218 -13.12 -2.41 -13.98
C TYR A 218 -11.80 -3.13 -13.68
N GLU A 219 -10.71 -2.64 -14.28
CA GLU A 219 -9.34 -3.09 -14.04
C GLU A 219 -8.66 -2.19 -13.00
N ILE A 220 -7.99 -2.81 -12.02
CA ILE A 220 -7.27 -2.08 -10.97
C ILE A 220 -5.87 -1.71 -11.46
N ALA A 221 -5.65 -0.42 -11.73
CA ALA A 221 -4.40 0.04 -12.36
C ALA A 221 -3.22 0.20 -11.38
N ASN A 222 -3.46 0.38 -10.08
CA ASN A 222 -2.44 0.78 -9.10
C ASN A 222 -2.38 -0.13 -7.85
N LEU A 223 -2.73 -1.40 -7.97
CA LEU A 223 -2.82 -2.32 -6.82
C LEU A 223 -1.53 -2.33 -5.97
N GLU A 224 -0.36 -2.46 -6.61
CA GLU A 224 0.92 -2.52 -5.91
C GLU A 224 1.34 -1.19 -5.27
N GLU A 225 0.99 -0.06 -5.89
CA GLU A 225 1.17 1.27 -5.29
C GLU A 225 0.29 1.42 -4.05
N ALA A 226 -0.98 1.00 -4.14
CA ALA A 226 -1.93 1.08 -3.05
C ALA A 226 -1.52 0.18 -1.86
N LYS A 227 -0.98 -1.03 -2.12
CA LYS A 227 -0.41 -1.90 -1.09
C LYS A 227 0.75 -1.24 -0.35
N ARG A 228 1.69 -0.63 -1.08
CA ARG A 228 2.84 0.08 -0.48
C ARG A 228 2.41 1.26 0.37
N GLU A 229 1.50 2.08 -0.15
CA GLU A 229 0.99 3.24 0.59
C GLU A 229 0.25 2.82 1.87
N TYR A 230 -0.56 1.76 1.78
CA TYR A 230 -1.21 1.19 2.96
C TYR A 230 -0.20 0.77 4.03
N LEU A 231 0.81 -0.01 3.64
CA LEU A 231 1.85 -0.47 4.57
C LEU A 231 2.63 0.69 5.17
N ARG A 232 2.96 1.71 4.37
CA ARG A 232 3.65 2.91 4.83
C ARG A 232 2.84 3.60 5.92
N ARG A 233 1.56 3.85 5.69
CA ARG A 233 0.66 4.48 6.67
C ARG A 233 0.50 3.62 7.91
N TYR A 234 0.38 2.30 7.75
CA TYR A 234 0.32 1.37 8.88
C TYR A 234 1.56 1.51 9.77
N ILE A 235 2.76 1.50 9.20
CA ILE A 235 4.01 1.68 9.96
C ILE A 235 4.09 3.07 10.61
N GLU A 236 3.71 4.13 9.90
CA GLU A 236 3.69 5.49 10.44
C GLU A 236 2.72 5.63 11.62
N GLU A 237 1.53 5.06 11.55
CA GLU A 237 0.55 5.07 12.63
C GLU A 237 1.03 4.29 13.85
N MET A 238 1.68 3.15 13.64
CA MET A 238 2.27 2.39 14.73
C MET A 238 3.45 3.14 15.39
N ARG A 239 4.28 3.84 14.62
CA ARG A 239 5.40 4.64 15.15
C ARG A 239 4.95 5.81 16.01
N LYS A 240 3.87 6.49 15.62
CA LYS A 240 3.36 7.67 16.37
C LYS A 240 2.81 7.31 17.75
N GLY A 241 2.79 6.02 18.14
CA GLY A 241 2.24 5.56 19.42
C GLY A 241 0.78 5.96 19.64
N SER A 242 0.10 6.46 18.61
CA SER A 242 -1.11 7.26 18.73
C SER A 242 -2.36 6.42 19.02
N LYS A 243 -2.19 5.10 19.21
CA LYS A 243 -3.27 4.17 19.51
C LYS A 243 -2.70 3.07 20.42
N GLY A 244 -3.03 3.14 21.72
CA GLY A 244 -2.52 2.26 22.78
C GLY A 244 -2.77 0.74 22.62
N LEU A 245 -3.27 0.28 21.47
CA LEU A 245 -3.37 -1.14 21.09
C LEU A 245 -2.27 -1.61 20.13
N TYR A 246 -1.60 -0.70 19.40
CA TYR A 246 -0.69 -1.09 18.31
C TYR A 246 0.78 -1.26 18.73
N ASN A 247 1.22 -0.60 19.81
CA ASN A 247 2.62 -0.68 20.24
C ASN A 247 3.05 -2.10 20.65
N SER A 248 2.12 -2.96 21.06
CA SER A 248 2.41 -4.36 21.35
C SER A 248 2.61 -5.21 20.09
N GLU A 249 2.02 -4.87 18.94
CA GLU A 249 2.13 -5.72 17.75
C GLU A 249 3.49 -5.56 17.06
N LEU A 250 4.00 -4.34 16.88
CA LEU A 250 5.35 -4.12 16.32
C LEU A 250 6.45 -4.72 17.21
N SER A 251 6.34 -4.49 18.52
CA SER A 251 7.35 -4.97 19.48
C SER A 251 7.34 -6.49 19.65
N THR A 252 6.27 -7.16 19.21
CA THR A 252 6.17 -8.62 19.18
C THR A 252 6.56 -9.23 17.83
N LEU A 253 6.79 -8.43 16.79
CA LEU A 253 7.36 -8.95 15.55
C LEU A 253 8.78 -9.45 15.80
N SER A 254 9.10 -10.61 15.22
CA SER A 254 10.50 -11.01 15.09
C SER A 254 11.26 -9.98 14.26
N GLU A 255 12.56 -9.86 14.51
CA GLU A 255 13.46 -8.99 13.73
C GLU A 255 13.33 -9.27 12.22
N GLU A 256 13.22 -10.54 11.83
CA GLU A 256 12.98 -10.96 10.45
C GLU A 256 11.67 -10.41 9.87
N ASN A 257 10.57 -10.46 10.62
CA ASN A 257 9.28 -9.96 10.17
C ASN A 257 9.28 -8.43 10.06
N TYR A 258 9.95 -7.76 10.99
CA TYR A 258 10.14 -6.31 10.90
C TYR A 258 10.93 -5.92 9.65
N GLU A 259 12.04 -6.60 9.35
CA GLU A 259 12.82 -6.34 8.13
C GLU A 259 12.01 -6.56 6.85
N LYS A 260 11.23 -7.65 6.78
CA LYS A 260 10.32 -7.90 5.65
C LYS A 260 9.32 -6.77 5.47
N LEU A 261 8.73 -6.28 6.56
CA LEU A 261 7.77 -5.17 6.56
C LEU A 261 8.41 -3.87 6.04
N MET A 262 9.61 -3.54 6.52
CA MET A 262 10.35 -2.33 6.09
C MET A 262 10.75 -2.40 4.62
N LYS A 263 11.25 -3.56 4.18
CA LYS A 263 11.60 -3.79 2.77
C LYS A 263 10.37 -3.67 1.85
N ALA A 264 9.20 -4.12 2.30
CA ALA A 264 7.96 -4.05 1.53
C ALA A 264 7.50 -2.59 1.27
N VAL A 265 7.84 -1.64 2.14
CA VAL A 265 7.59 -0.21 1.93
C VAL A 265 8.74 0.54 1.26
N GLY A 266 9.78 -0.18 0.82
CA GLY A 266 10.97 0.40 0.20
C GLY A 266 11.86 1.14 1.19
N TRP A 267 11.80 0.79 2.48
CA TRP A 267 12.70 1.33 3.49
C TRP A 267 13.86 0.36 3.72
N GLU A 268 15.07 0.89 3.69
CA GLU A 268 16.26 0.12 4.06
C GLU A 268 16.38 0.11 5.58
N VAL A 269 16.56 -1.09 6.14
CA VAL A 269 16.90 -1.27 7.55
C VAL A 269 18.42 -1.33 7.61
N GLU A 270 19.05 -0.24 8.02
CA GLU A 270 20.47 -0.24 8.33
C GLU A 270 20.68 -1.05 9.61
N LYS A 271 21.21 -2.27 9.47
CA LYS A 271 21.54 -3.14 10.60
C LYS A 271 22.85 -2.69 11.22
N ASP A 272 22.79 -1.62 12.00
CA ASP A 272 23.96 -1.24 12.79
C ASP A 272 23.98 -2.10 14.06
N ARG A 273 24.50 -3.33 13.94
CA ARG A 273 24.54 -4.33 15.03
C ARG A 273 25.41 -3.91 16.22
N GLU A 274 26.19 -2.84 16.09
CA GLU A 274 27.05 -2.33 17.16
C GLU A 274 26.64 -0.95 17.70
N LYS A 275 25.69 -0.26 17.07
CA LYS A 275 25.34 1.11 17.48
C LYS A 275 23.99 1.15 18.20
N ARG A 276 24.06 1.46 19.50
CA ARG A 276 22.92 1.97 20.28
C ARG A 276 22.37 3.19 19.55
N THR A 277 21.24 3.03 18.86
CA THR A 277 20.64 4.12 18.10
C THR A 277 19.84 5.00 19.06
N PHE A 278 20.25 6.24 19.20
CA PHE A 278 19.46 7.28 19.88
C PHE A 278 18.73 8.09 18.81
N VAL A 279 17.42 8.23 18.95
CA VAL A 279 16.65 9.19 18.15
C VAL A 279 16.54 10.47 18.97
N VAL A 280 17.18 11.53 18.50
CA VAL A 280 17.13 12.85 19.12
C VAL A 280 16.25 13.73 18.23
N GLU A 281 15.13 14.22 18.75
CA GLU A 281 14.32 15.25 18.10
C GLU A 281 14.64 16.60 18.71
N PHE A 282 14.59 17.65 17.90
CA PHE A 282 14.88 19.02 18.31
C PHE A 282 13.60 19.84 18.17
N ALA A 283 13.29 20.65 19.18
CA ALA A 283 12.30 21.70 19.12
C ALA A 283 12.73 22.81 18.15
N GLU A 284 11.76 23.59 17.68
CA GLU A 284 12.01 24.74 16.78
C GLU A 284 12.93 25.81 17.37
N ASN A 285 13.07 25.87 18.70
CA ASN A 285 13.99 26.78 19.40
C ASN A 285 15.40 26.18 19.59
N GLY A 286 15.68 24.99 19.06
CA GLY A 286 16.95 24.28 19.19
C GLY A 286 17.10 23.47 20.49
N GLU A 287 16.09 23.45 21.36
CA GLU A 287 16.10 22.55 22.52
C GLU A 287 15.89 21.10 22.09
N ILE A 288 16.60 20.16 22.71
CA ILE A 288 16.37 18.75 22.45
C ILE A 288 15.09 18.30 23.14
N ILE A 289 14.21 17.67 22.38
CA ILE A 289 13.08 16.91 22.89
C ILE A 289 13.27 15.47 22.39
N LEU A 290 13.73 14.51 23.21
CA LEU A 290 13.20 13.13 23.14
C LEU A 290 13.72 12.20 24.24
N GLU A 291 12.85 11.23 24.54
CA GLU A 291 13.00 10.07 25.42
C GLU A 291 12.97 8.79 24.56
N TRP A 292 13.60 7.72 25.06
CA TRP A 292 13.65 6.30 24.62
C TRP A 292 14.82 5.85 23.71
N ALA A 293 15.59 4.90 24.24
CA ALA A 293 16.53 4.05 23.52
C ALA A 293 15.91 2.64 23.37
N MET A 294 16.01 2.03 22.18
CA MET A 294 15.61 0.62 22.00
C MET A 294 16.80 -0.34 22.14
N LYS A 295 16.74 -1.06 23.25
CA LYS A 295 17.07 -2.49 23.49
C LYS A 295 18.49 -2.99 23.81
N ASP A 296 18.42 -4.04 24.64
CA ASP A 296 19.34 -5.10 25.07
C ASP A 296 20.52 -4.75 25.99
N SER A 297 20.28 -4.89 27.30
CA SER A 297 21.23 -5.53 28.22
C SER A 297 20.54 -6.10 29.46
N GLU A 298 21.05 -7.24 29.95
CA GLU A 298 20.66 -7.86 31.22
C GLU A 298 20.87 -6.94 32.46
N ASP A 299 21.47 -5.76 32.29
CA ASP A 299 21.76 -4.82 33.39
C ASP A 299 20.54 -4.03 33.89
N LEU A 300 19.43 -3.95 33.14
CA LEU A 300 18.23 -3.25 33.62
C LEU A 300 17.55 -3.94 34.82
N ARG A 301 17.87 -5.22 35.10
CA ARG A 301 17.43 -5.88 36.34
C ARG A 301 18.04 -5.23 37.60
N LYS A 302 19.10 -4.42 37.47
CA LYS A 302 19.71 -3.72 38.61
C LYS A 302 19.16 -2.30 38.82
N HIS A 303 18.53 -1.67 37.83
CA HIS A 303 18.01 -0.30 37.95
C HIS A 303 16.65 -0.12 37.24
N PRO A 304 15.52 -0.31 37.94
CA PRO A 304 14.18 -0.42 37.34
C PRO A 304 13.50 0.92 37.01
N ARG A 305 14.24 2.02 36.82
CA ARG A 305 13.64 3.31 36.41
C ARG A 305 14.53 3.97 35.38
N GLY A 306 13.92 4.38 34.26
CA GLY A 306 14.56 5.22 33.26
C GLY A 306 15.30 6.36 33.93
N VAL A 307 16.59 6.44 33.66
CA VAL A 307 17.45 7.47 34.21
C VAL A 307 17.29 8.70 33.33
N ALA A 308 16.44 9.64 33.77
CA ALA A 308 16.39 10.96 33.16
C ALA A 308 17.74 11.65 33.40
N GLY A 309 18.45 11.97 32.31
CA GLY A 309 19.71 12.69 32.34
C GLY A 309 19.65 13.92 31.45
N TYR A 310 20.32 14.98 31.87
CA TYR A 310 20.57 16.15 31.04
C TYR A 310 21.84 15.93 30.24
N TRP A 311 21.88 16.47 29.02
CA TRP A 311 23.08 16.45 28.21
C TRP A 311 23.33 17.82 27.59
N LYS A 312 24.59 18.12 27.30
CA LYS A 312 25.00 19.33 26.55
C LYS A 312 26.25 19.03 25.74
N ILE A 313 26.42 19.74 24.64
CA ILE A 313 27.65 19.73 23.85
C ILE A 313 28.35 21.07 24.10
N ASP A 314 29.64 21.05 24.42
CA ASP A 314 30.42 22.28 24.58
C ASP A 314 30.91 22.83 23.22
N GLU A 315 31.50 24.02 23.23
CA GLU A 315 32.01 24.70 22.03
C GLU A 315 33.09 23.88 21.29
N ASN A 316 33.70 22.89 21.96
CA ASN A 316 34.70 21.99 21.38
C ASN A 316 34.09 20.66 20.90
N GLY A 317 32.75 20.57 20.83
CA GLY A 317 32.05 19.36 20.38
C GLY A 317 32.01 18.22 21.39
N SER A 318 32.41 18.43 22.64
CA SER A 318 32.42 17.36 23.65
C SER A 318 31.05 17.18 24.28
N LEU A 319 30.55 15.94 24.38
CA LEU A 319 29.31 15.63 25.09
C LEU A 319 29.54 15.58 26.60
N TRP A 320 28.67 16.26 27.32
CA TRP A 320 28.58 16.21 28.76
C TRP A 320 27.24 15.61 29.14
N ILE A 321 27.23 14.69 30.11
CA ILE A 321 26.01 14.04 30.60
C ILE A 321 25.92 14.27 32.11
N LYS A 322 24.70 14.53 32.58
CA LYS A 322 24.36 14.70 33.99
C LYS A 322 23.17 13.82 34.33
N ILE A 323 23.40 12.81 35.17
CA ILE A 323 22.37 11.87 35.62
C ILE A 323 21.92 12.25 37.04
N GLY A 324 20.65 12.64 37.20
CA GLY A 324 20.11 13.10 38.48
C GLY A 324 20.88 14.30 39.07
N ASN A 325 21.31 14.20 40.33
CA ASN A 325 22.08 15.24 41.02
C ASN A 325 23.60 15.10 40.88
N ASN A 326 24.09 14.13 40.09
CA ASN A 326 25.53 13.98 39.89
C ASN A 326 26.11 15.20 39.16
N PRO A 327 27.40 15.52 39.35
CA PRO A 327 28.07 16.54 38.55
C PRO A 327 28.12 16.13 37.08
N TRP A 328 28.29 17.12 36.20
CA TRP A 328 28.49 16.89 34.78
C TRP A 328 29.74 16.03 34.55
N LYS A 329 29.59 14.94 33.80
CA LYS A 329 30.71 14.10 33.39
C LYS A 329 30.94 14.29 31.88
N LYS A 330 32.19 14.58 31.52
CA LYS A 330 32.63 14.61 30.13
C LYS A 330 32.82 13.18 29.67
N GLU A 331 32.12 12.79 28.62
CA GLU A 331 32.31 11.48 27.97
C GLU A 331 32.97 11.75 26.60
N LEU A 332 34.07 11.05 26.33
CA LEU A 332 34.66 11.02 24.99
C LEU A 332 33.74 10.13 24.13
N LEU A 333 33.15 10.71 23.08
CA LEU A 333 32.38 9.92 22.13
C LEU A 333 33.34 9.19 21.18
N ASP A 334 33.41 7.87 21.31
CA ASP A 334 33.74 6.98 20.19
C ASP A 334 32.44 6.56 19.47
N TYR A 335 31.55 7.51 19.19
CA TYR A 335 30.26 7.22 18.54
C TYR A 335 30.00 8.16 17.36
N TYR A 336 29.51 7.59 16.26
CA TYR A 336 29.06 8.34 15.10
C TYR A 336 27.60 8.79 15.32
N MET A 337 27.39 10.11 15.39
CA MET A 337 26.05 10.71 15.36
C MET A 337 25.69 11.07 13.92
N THR A 338 24.61 10.48 13.39
CA THR A 338 24.09 10.85 12.07
C THR A 338 22.95 11.85 12.24
N PHE A 339 23.18 13.11 11.87
CA PHE A 339 22.14 14.13 11.86
C PHE A 339 21.30 13.99 10.59
N LYS A 340 19.98 13.90 10.72
CA LYS A 340 19.08 13.92 9.56
C LYS A 340 18.29 15.23 9.58
N GLY A 341 18.70 16.15 8.71
CA GLY A 341 17.99 17.41 8.45
C GLY A 341 18.72 18.64 8.97
N THR A 342 19.68 19.13 8.19
CA THR A 342 19.98 20.54 7.90
C THR A 342 21.21 20.56 7.00
N ASP A 343 21.19 21.37 5.94
CA ASP A 343 22.34 21.60 5.07
C ASP A 343 23.45 22.29 5.88
N LEU A 344 24.37 21.50 6.44
CA LEU A 344 25.65 21.98 6.94
C LEU A 344 26.74 21.38 6.06
N GLU A 345 27.06 22.09 4.98
CA GLU A 345 28.32 21.87 4.26
C GLU A 345 29.49 22.24 5.17
N GLY A 346 30.42 21.30 5.34
CA GLY A 346 31.74 21.59 5.89
C GLY A 346 32.06 20.90 7.21
N LEU A 347 32.26 19.59 7.19
CA LEU A 347 33.25 18.96 8.07
C LEU A 347 33.79 17.70 7.40
N VAL A 348 34.95 17.85 6.76
CA VAL A 348 35.78 16.74 6.31
C VAL A 348 36.75 16.44 7.44
N LEU A 349 36.64 15.27 8.07
CA LEU A 349 37.71 14.74 8.92
C LEU A 349 38.63 13.93 8.00
N SER A 350 39.85 14.45 7.81
CA SER A 350 40.92 13.81 7.04
C SER A 350 41.52 12.63 7.79
N ASP A 351 41.83 11.56 7.04
CA ASP A 351 42.62 10.40 7.43
C ASP A 351 43.94 10.79 8.12
N TRP A 352 44.29 10.09 9.20
CA TRP A 352 45.61 10.08 9.80
C TRP A 352 46.09 8.62 9.97
N ASP A 353 46.99 8.22 9.08
CA ASP A 353 47.86 7.04 9.22
C ASP A 353 49.09 7.38 10.09
N GLU A 354 49.57 6.34 10.78
CA GLU A 354 50.95 6.04 11.23
C GLU A 354 51.92 7.16 11.69
N CYS A 355 52.29 7.12 12.97
CA CYS A 355 53.66 7.20 13.56
C CYS A 355 53.50 6.89 15.07
N GLY A 356 54.24 6.00 15.73
CA GLY A 356 55.65 5.68 15.57
C GLY A 356 56.47 6.43 16.62
N GLU A 357 57.01 5.69 17.59
CA GLU A 357 58.14 6.02 18.48
C GLU A 357 57.94 6.73 19.86
N SER A 358 58.20 5.91 20.88
CA SER A 358 58.97 6.11 22.13
C SER A 358 59.54 7.48 22.52
N CYS A 359 59.43 7.76 23.83
CA CYS A 359 60.48 8.22 24.79
C CYS A 359 59.83 8.10 26.20
N GLU A 360 60.26 7.23 27.15
CA GLU A 360 61.31 7.48 28.17
C GLU A 360 61.40 8.97 28.58
N GLY A 361 61.33 9.44 29.83
CA GLY A 361 61.46 8.95 31.19
C GLY A 361 61.78 10.19 32.07
N GLU A 362 61.67 10.05 33.40
CA GLU A 362 62.14 11.00 34.46
C GLU A 362 61.33 12.31 34.61
N GLU A 363 60.92 12.80 35.80
CA GLU A 363 61.23 12.53 37.22
C GLU A 363 59.95 12.73 38.07
#